data_AF-H1LSW6-F1
#
_entry.id   AF-H1LSW6-F1
#
_cell.length_a   1.000
_cell.length_b   1.000
_cell.length_c   1.000
_cell.angle_alpha   90.00
_cell.angle_beta   90.00
_cell.angle_gamma   90.00
#
_symmetry.space_group_name_H-M   'P 1'
#
loop_
_entity.id
_entity.type
_entity.pdbx_description
1 polymer ?
#
loop_
_entity_poly.entity_id
_entity_poly.type
_entity_poly.pdbx_seq_one_letter_code
_entity_poly.pdbx_strand_id
1 'polypeptide(L)'
;MVSQRQREQTECAGIDASLIDEAIVGNVLGAGLGQNIARQVILGAGLPNTTPAFSVNKVCGSGLRTIELAAQIIKAGDADIVLAGGTESMSNAPYILRGARFGVKMGNQTLVDEMITDGLWDAFNNYHMGVTAENIAEQKGITREDQDVFSVESQRRAQVAIETGRFKDEIVPVVIPQRKGDLRYLIQMSSQDSILL
;
A
#
# COMPACT_ATOMS: atom_id res chain seq x y z
N MET A 1 -6.00 4.25 10.48
CA MET A 1 -6.73 3.56 9.39
C MET A 1 -6.08 2.25 9.04
N VAL A 2 -4.80 2.22 8.65
CA VAL A 2 -4.06 0.98 8.37
C VAL A 2 -4.15 0.02 9.56
N SER A 3 -3.77 0.47 10.76
CA SER A 3 -3.81 -0.30 12.01
C SER A 3 -5.14 -1.02 12.35
N GLN A 4 -6.28 -0.53 11.89
CA GLN A 4 -7.57 -1.21 12.12
C GLN A 4 -7.67 -2.50 11.31
N ARG A 5 -7.07 -2.56 10.12
CA ARG A 5 -7.08 -3.75 9.26
C ARG A 5 -6.20 -4.86 9.81
N GLN A 6 -5.03 -4.55 10.36
CA GLN A 6 -4.15 -5.57 10.94
C GLN A 6 -4.75 -6.21 12.21
N ARG A 7 -5.54 -5.47 13.00
CA ARG A 7 -6.27 -6.05 14.12
C ARG A 7 -7.29 -7.09 13.64
N GLU A 8 -8.09 -6.73 12.64
CA GLU A 8 -9.07 -7.65 12.05
C GLU A 8 -8.38 -8.89 11.45
N GLN A 9 -7.21 -8.74 10.82
CA GLN A 9 -6.46 -9.89 10.27
C GLN A 9 -6.07 -10.91 11.35
N THR A 10 -5.62 -10.45 12.53
CA THR A 10 -5.31 -11.36 13.65
C THR A 10 -6.56 -12.05 14.19
N GLU A 11 -7.68 -11.32 14.24
CA GLU A 11 -8.97 -11.84 14.68
C GLU A 11 -9.55 -12.87 13.68
N CYS A 12 -9.48 -12.59 12.37
CA CYS A 12 -9.88 -13.52 11.31
C CYS A 12 -9.03 -14.79 11.26
N ALA A 13 -7.73 -14.69 11.52
CA ALA A 13 -6.84 -15.84 11.60
C ALA A 13 -7.05 -16.67 12.87
N GLY A 14 -7.81 -16.16 13.84
CA GLY A 14 -8.07 -16.84 15.12
C GLY A 14 -6.81 -17.00 15.97
N ILE A 15 -5.80 -16.15 15.77
CA ILE A 15 -4.53 -16.20 16.49
C ILE A 15 -4.45 -15.05 17.50
N ASP A 16 -3.91 -15.34 18.69
CA ASP A 16 -3.55 -14.29 19.63
C ASP A 16 -2.41 -13.46 19.01
N ALA A 17 -2.60 -12.14 18.96
CA ALA A 17 -1.61 -11.18 18.48
C ALA A 17 -0.26 -11.29 19.24
N SER A 18 -0.27 -11.83 20.47
CA SER A 18 0.94 -12.10 21.26
C SER A 18 1.83 -13.20 20.69
N LEU A 19 1.30 -14.06 19.82
CA LEU A 19 2.03 -15.15 19.17
C LEU A 19 2.80 -14.71 17.92
N ILE A 20 2.65 -13.46 17.49
CA ILE A 20 3.35 -12.94 16.31
C ILE A 20 4.79 -12.61 16.70
N ASP A 21 5.72 -13.38 16.12
CA ASP A 21 7.15 -13.25 16.38
C ASP A 21 7.74 -12.02 15.67
N GLU A 22 7.26 -11.69 14.47
CA GLU A 22 7.76 -10.56 13.70
C GLU A 22 6.72 -10.01 12.71
N ALA A 23 6.86 -8.74 12.34
CA ALA A 23 6.04 -8.11 11.32
C ALA A 23 6.85 -7.40 10.22
N ILE A 24 6.45 -7.61 8.98
CA ILE A 24 7.10 -7.05 7.80
C ILE A 24 6.04 -6.34 6.95
N VAL A 25 6.19 -5.03 6.80
CA VAL A 25 5.22 -4.21 6.05
C VAL A 25 5.89 -3.52 4.87
N GLY A 26 5.37 -3.79 3.68
CA GLY A 26 5.76 -3.09 2.47
C GLY A 26 5.22 -1.66 2.45
N ASN A 27 6.07 -0.67 2.19
CA ASN A 27 5.66 0.72 1.98
C ASN A 27 6.71 1.43 1.12
N VAL A 28 6.26 2.22 0.14
CA VAL A 28 7.13 2.92 -0.80
C VAL A 28 7.29 4.37 -0.38
N LEU A 29 6.15 5.06 -0.22
CA LEU A 29 6.11 6.50 0.05
C LEU A 29 6.26 6.80 1.54
N GLY A 30 7.49 6.67 2.03
CA GLY A 30 7.82 6.79 3.45
C GLY A 30 8.05 8.22 3.94
N ALA A 31 8.05 9.22 3.05
CA ALA A 31 8.43 10.57 3.43
C ALA A 31 7.42 11.19 4.42
N GLY A 32 7.93 11.63 5.56
CA GLY A 32 7.12 12.32 6.58
C GLY A 32 6.19 11.41 7.39
N LEU A 33 6.18 10.09 7.16
CA LEU A 33 5.35 9.15 7.93
C LEU A 33 5.86 8.92 9.36
N GLY A 34 7.06 9.40 9.69
CA GLY A 34 7.71 9.15 10.98
C GLY A 34 8.55 7.87 10.99
N GLN A 35 9.00 7.46 12.17
CA GLN A 35 9.88 6.30 12.30
C GLN A 35 9.12 5.00 12.03
N ASN A 36 9.65 4.17 11.12
CA ASN A 36 9.25 2.78 10.87
C ASN A 36 7.72 2.55 10.81
N ILE A 37 7.15 2.70 9.61
CA ILE A 37 5.70 2.55 9.40
C ILE A 37 5.19 1.17 9.80
N ALA A 38 5.96 0.10 9.57
CA ALA A 38 5.62 -1.25 10.03
C ALA A 38 5.38 -1.29 11.54
N ARG A 39 6.24 -0.60 12.31
CA ARG A 39 6.12 -0.52 13.76
C ARG A 39 4.88 0.27 14.19
N GLN A 40 4.58 1.37 13.53
CA GLN A 40 3.37 2.16 13.79
C GLN A 40 2.10 1.36 13.50
N VAL A 41 2.11 0.58 12.42
CA VAL A 41 1.00 -0.30 12.03
C VAL A 41 0.73 -1.34 13.13
N ILE A 42 1.74 -2.09 13.57
CA ILE A 42 1.53 -3.16 14.53
C ILE A 42 1.13 -2.66 15.93
N LEU A 43 1.73 -1.56 16.39
CA LEU A 43 1.36 -0.97 17.68
C LEU A 43 -0.05 -0.38 17.63
N GLY A 44 -0.42 0.26 16.50
CA GLY A 44 -1.78 0.72 16.31
C GLY A 44 -2.79 -0.42 16.23
N ALA A 45 -2.39 -1.59 15.71
CA ALA A 45 -3.23 -2.77 15.64
C ALA A 45 -3.41 -3.46 16.99
N GLY A 46 -2.55 -3.16 17.98
CA GLY A 46 -2.62 -3.71 19.33
C GLY A 46 -1.66 -4.88 19.58
N LEU A 47 -0.71 -5.13 18.68
CA LEU A 47 0.34 -6.13 18.93
C LEU A 47 1.25 -5.67 20.09
N PRO A 48 1.89 -6.61 20.81
CA PRO A 48 2.80 -6.29 21.88
C PRO A 48 3.93 -5.33 21.46
N ASN A 49 4.37 -4.50 22.40
CA ASN A 49 5.55 -3.66 22.18
C ASN A 49 6.85 -4.48 22.12
N THR A 50 6.82 -5.78 22.41
CA THR A 50 7.95 -6.69 22.26
C THR A 50 8.07 -7.24 20.84
N THR A 51 7.02 -7.18 20.01
CA THR A 51 7.04 -7.73 18.64
C THR A 51 7.91 -6.86 17.71
N PRO A 52 9.04 -7.37 17.18
CA PRO A 52 9.85 -6.64 16.21
C PRO A 52 9.06 -6.39 14.92
N ALA A 53 9.40 -5.28 14.25
CA ALA A 53 8.84 -4.97 12.94
C ALA A 53 9.79 -4.13 12.09
N PHE A 54 9.79 -4.38 10.78
CA PHE A 54 10.54 -3.57 9.83
C PHE A 54 9.75 -3.32 8.54
N SER A 55 10.11 -2.22 7.89
CA SER A 55 9.47 -1.79 6.64
C SER A 55 10.34 -2.16 5.45
N VAL A 56 9.73 -2.60 4.35
CA VAL A 56 10.44 -2.99 3.12
C VAL A 56 9.97 -2.11 1.97
N ASN A 57 10.92 -1.57 1.21
CA ASN A 57 10.64 -0.89 -0.05
C ASN A 57 11.28 -1.67 -1.20
N LYS A 58 10.42 -2.27 -2.03
CA LYS A 58 10.70 -2.87 -3.33
C LYS A 58 9.71 -2.33 -4.38
N VAL A 59 9.38 -1.04 -4.30
CA VAL A 59 8.38 -0.34 -5.13
C VAL A 59 7.06 -1.14 -5.15
N CYS A 60 6.43 -1.36 -6.32
CA CYS A 60 5.18 -2.10 -6.44
C CYS A 60 5.25 -3.54 -5.89
N GLY A 61 6.46 -4.13 -5.84
CA GLY A 61 6.69 -5.47 -5.32
C GLY A 61 6.81 -5.55 -3.79
N SER A 62 6.74 -4.42 -3.07
CA SER A 62 6.99 -4.37 -1.62
C SER A 62 6.08 -5.31 -0.85
N GLY A 63 4.77 -5.25 -1.09
CA GLY A 63 3.78 -6.04 -0.35
C GLY A 63 3.88 -7.55 -0.60
N LEU A 64 4.27 -7.97 -1.81
CA LEU A 64 4.49 -9.40 -2.09
C LEU A 64 5.85 -9.87 -1.54
N ARG A 65 6.86 -9.01 -1.58
CA ARG A 65 8.19 -9.34 -1.06
C ARG A 65 8.17 -9.61 0.45
N THR A 66 7.29 -8.97 1.21
CA THR A 66 7.15 -9.25 2.65
C THR A 66 6.66 -10.67 2.91
N ILE A 67 5.79 -11.22 2.06
CA ILE A 67 5.34 -12.62 2.16
C ILE A 67 6.50 -13.58 1.87
N GLU A 68 7.30 -13.30 0.84
CA GLU A 68 8.49 -14.10 0.54
C GLU A 68 9.50 -14.06 1.69
N LEU A 69 9.71 -12.89 2.30
CA LEU A 69 10.59 -12.73 3.46
C LEU A 69 10.08 -13.49 4.67
N ALA A 70 8.78 -13.40 4.98
CA ALA A 70 8.16 -14.17 6.05
C ALA A 70 8.39 -15.68 5.87
N ALA A 71 8.17 -16.20 4.66
CA ALA A 71 8.45 -17.60 4.36
C ALA A 71 9.94 -17.95 4.50
N GLN A 72 10.86 -17.03 4.17
CA GLN A 72 12.30 -17.24 4.34
C GLN A 72 12.71 -17.31 5.81
N ILE A 73 12.17 -16.42 6.65
CA ILE A 73 12.44 -16.38 8.10
C ILE A 73 11.91 -17.65 8.78
N ILE A 74 10.68 -18.06 8.44
CA ILE A 74 10.10 -19.30 8.96
C ILE A 74 10.95 -20.51 8.55
N LYS A 75 11.38 -20.56 7.28
CA LYS A 75 12.26 -21.64 6.80
C LYS A 75 13.64 -21.65 7.45
N ALA A 76 14.14 -20.50 7.89
CA ALA A 76 15.40 -20.40 8.61
C ALA A 76 15.29 -20.90 10.06
N GLY A 77 14.06 -21.01 10.59
CA GLY A 77 13.79 -21.37 11.98
C GLY A 77 13.88 -20.18 12.94
N ASP A 78 13.83 -18.95 12.42
CA ASP A 78 13.98 -17.72 13.21
C ASP A 78 12.63 -17.19 13.73
N ALA A 79 11.50 -17.64 13.16
CA ALA A 79 10.14 -17.31 13.59
C ALA A 79 9.15 -18.43 13.20
N ASP A 80 8.04 -18.56 13.92
CA ASP A 80 6.95 -19.46 13.58
C ASP A 80 5.77 -18.71 12.95
N ILE A 81 5.49 -17.48 13.42
CA ILE A 81 4.37 -16.66 12.95
C ILE A 81 4.87 -15.26 12.58
N VAL A 82 4.70 -14.91 11.31
CA VAL A 82 5.11 -13.60 10.78
C VAL A 82 3.92 -12.89 10.13
N LEU A 83 3.66 -11.65 10.57
CA LEU A 83 2.70 -10.77 9.91
C LEU A 83 3.34 -10.15 8.66
N ALA A 84 2.78 -10.41 7.48
CA ALA A 84 3.28 -9.88 6.22
C ALA A 84 2.20 -9.15 5.43
N GLY A 85 2.59 -8.09 4.73
CA GLY A 85 1.70 -7.39 3.80
C GLY A 85 2.30 -6.07 3.35
N GLY A 86 1.44 -5.11 3.00
CA GLY A 86 1.84 -3.76 2.63
C GLY A 86 0.78 -2.72 2.94
N THR A 87 1.21 -1.47 2.99
CA THR A 87 0.34 -0.31 3.12
C THR A 87 0.85 0.82 2.25
N GLU A 88 -0.08 1.59 1.69
CA GLU A 88 0.28 2.77 0.91
C GLU A 88 -0.82 3.83 1.00
N SER A 89 -0.44 5.10 0.85
CA SER A 89 -1.36 6.23 0.78
C SER A 89 -0.84 7.31 -0.14
N MET A 90 -0.93 7.09 -1.45
CA MET A 90 -0.44 8.02 -2.47
C MET A 90 -1.05 9.42 -2.36
N SER A 91 -2.32 9.54 -1.97
CA SER A 91 -2.99 10.84 -1.78
C SER A 91 -2.41 11.71 -0.66
N ASN A 92 -1.65 11.12 0.27
CA ASN A 92 -1.03 11.84 1.39
C ASN A 92 0.47 12.07 1.18
N ALA A 93 1.01 11.75 0.00
CA ALA A 93 2.40 11.99 -0.34
C ALA A 93 2.73 13.49 -0.26
N PRO A 94 3.83 13.88 0.42
CA PRO A 94 4.21 15.28 0.55
C PRO A 94 4.94 15.80 -0.70
N TYR A 95 5.12 17.12 -0.75
CA TYR A 95 6.16 17.72 -1.57
C TYR A 95 7.45 17.88 -0.75
N ILE A 96 8.60 17.72 -1.40
CA ILE A 96 9.94 17.83 -0.80
C ILE A 96 10.66 19.05 -1.37
N LEU A 97 11.21 19.89 -0.50
CA LEU A 97 12.15 20.94 -0.87
C LEU A 97 13.60 20.49 -0.59
N ARG A 98 14.33 20.10 -1.64
CA ARG A 98 15.73 19.66 -1.52
C ARG A 98 16.64 20.83 -1.14
N GLY A 99 17.69 20.55 -0.37
CA GLY A 99 18.67 21.57 0.07
C GLY A 99 18.22 22.46 1.24
N ALA A 100 16.92 22.46 1.59
CA ALA A 100 16.36 23.32 2.64
C ALA A 100 17.07 23.19 4.00
N ARG A 101 17.58 21.99 4.35
CA ARG A 101 18.32 21.74 5.59
C ARG A 101 19.51 22.69 5.80
N PHE A 102 20.20 23.08 4.73
CA PHE A 102 21.38 23.93 4.78
C PHE A 102 21.13 25.33 4.19
N GLY A 103 19.89 25.61 3.80
CA GLY A 103 19.50 26.83 3.10
C GLY A 103 19.82 26.79 1.61
N VAL A 104 19.04 27.57 0.86
CA VAL A 104 19.26 27.83 -0.56
C VAL A 104 19.73 29.27 -0.69
N LYS A 105 20.92 29.49 -1.24
CA LYS A 105 21.56 30.82 -1.26
C LYS A 105 20.82 31.85 -2.12
N MET A 106 20.53 31.49 -3.38
CA MET A 106 19.87 32.37 -4.36
C MET A 106 19.37 31.52 -5.54
N GLY A 107 18.27 31.94 -6.18
CA GLY A 107 17.72 31.29 -7.38
C GLY A 107 16.48 30.41 -7.12
N ASN A 108 15.82 30.01 -8.21
CA ASN A 108 14.59 29.22 -8.15
C ASN A 108 14.84 27.82 -7.56
N GLN A 109 13.84 27.30 -6.85
CA GLN A 109 13.84 25.93 -6.34
C GLN A 109 12.61 25.20 -6.83
N THR A 110 12.73 23.87 -6.92
CA THR A 110 11.61 22.99 -7.29
C THR A 110 11.06 22.34 -6.03
N LEU A 111 9.74 22.43 -5.84
CA LEU A 111 9.03 21.55 -4.92
C LEU A 111 8.85 20.21 -5.63
N VAL A 112 9.53 19.19 -5.12
CA VAL A 112 9.58 17.86 -5.71
C VAL A 112 8.38 17.07 -5.22
N ASP A 113 7.59 16.54 -6.14
CA ASP A 113 6.50 15.61 -5.81
C ASP A 113 7.11 14.26 -5.41
N GLU A 114 6.90 13.86 -4.15
CA GLU A 114 7.45 12.60 -3.61
C GLU A 114 6.78 11.37 -4.21
N MET A 115 5.47 11.42 -4.47
CA MET A 115 4.74 10.31 -5.11
C MET A 115 5.34 10.00 -6.48
N ILE A 116 5.61 11.03 -7.27
CA ILE A 116 6.23 10.85 -8.59
C ILE A 116 7.67 10.37 -8.43
N THR A 117 8.45 11.07 -7.61
CA THR A 117 9.90 10.84 -7.56
C THR A 117 10.27 9.49 -6.95
N ASP A 118 9.60 9.10 -5.87
CA ASP A 118 9.96 7.90 -5.09
C ASP A 118 9.12 6.68 -5.51
N GLY A 119 8.01 6.88 -6.23
CA GLY A 119 7.10 5.80 -6.65
C GLY A 119 6.98 5.57 -8.15
N LEU A 120 7.08 6.61 -9.00
CA LEU A 120 6.63 6.55 -10.41
C LEU A 120 7.66 7.05 -11.43
N TRP A 121 8.87 7.44 -10.99
CA TRP A 121 9.92 7.93 -11.86
C TRP A 121 11.08 6.94 -11.95
N ASP A 122 11.53 6.66 -13.17
CA ASP A 122 12.69 5.81 -13.37
C ASP A 122 13.97 6.57 -13.01
N ALA A 123 14.69 6.06 -12.01
CA ALA A 123 15.89 6.69 -11.49
C ALA A 123 17.07 6.66 -12.47
N PHE A 124 17.03 5.82 -13.52
CA PHE A 124 18.16 5.58 -14.42
C PHE A 124 17.97 6.23 -15.79
N ASN A 125 16.74 6.22 -16.30
CA ASN A 125 16.37 6.71 -17.62
C ASN A 125 15.67 8.07 -17.58
N ASN A 126 15.35 8.57 -16.38
CA ASN A 126 14.78 9.90 -16.17
C ASN A 126 13.46 10.14 -16.92
N TYR A 127 12.52 9.21 -16.78
CA TYR A 127 11.15 9.35 -17.29
C TYR A 127 10.14 8.67 -16.36
N HIS A 128 8.85 8.94 -16.59
CA HIS A 128 7.75 8.33 -15.84
C HIS A 128 7.58 6.84 -16.19
N MET A 129 7.08 6.02 -15.26
CA MET A 129 6.76 4.60 -15.50
C MET A 129 5.79 4.38 -16.68
N GLY A 130 4.96 5.37 -17.01
CA GLY A 130 4.11 5.30 -18.22
C GLY A 130 4.92 5.14 -19.51
N VAL A 131 6.13 5.72 -19.57
CA VAL A 131 7.02 5.60 -20.73
C VAL A 131 7.60 4.18 -20.84
N THR A 132 7.81 3.47 -19.72
CA THR A 132 8.23 2.06 -19.81
C THR A 132 7.13 1.18 -20.40
N ALA A 133 5.87 1.49 -20.11
CA ALA A 133 4.73 0.82 -20.72
C ALA A 133 4.67 1.08 -22.23
N GLU A 134 4.88 2.31 -22.69
CA GLU A 134 4.95 2.64 -24.12
C GLU A 134 6.11 1.92 -24.82
N ASN A 135 7.29 1.86 -24.19
CA ASN A 135 8.44 1.13 -24.73
C ASN A 135 8.11 -0.35 -24.95
N ILE A 136 7.36 -0.98 -24.02
CA ILE A 136 6.91 -2.37 -24.16
C ILE A 136 5.86 -2.49 -25.27
N ALA A 137 4.90 -1.56 -25.32
CA ALA A 137 3.85 -1.56 -26.33
C ALA A 137 4.45 -1.49 -27.75
N GLU A 138 5.41 -0.59 -27.97
CA GLU A 138 6.14 -0.48 -29.23
C GLU A 138 6.94 -1.75 -29.55
N GLN A 139 7.75 -2.25 -28.60
CA GLN A 139 8.60 -3.43 -28.81
C GLN A 139 7.81 -4.73 -29.06
N LYS A 140 6.60 -4.83 -28.51
CA LYS A 140 5.76 -6.03 -28.59
C LYS A 140 4.62 -5.89 -29.59
N GLY A 141 4.46 -4.72 -30.22
CA GLY A 141 3.38 -4.43 -31.15
C GLY A 141 2.00 -4.51 -30.49
N ILE A 142 1.88 -4.11 -29.22
CA ILE A 142 0.61 -4.07 -28.49
C ILE A 142 -0.11 -2.79 -28.88
N THR A 143 -1.22 -2.93 -29.61
CA THR A 143 -1.95 -1.77 -30.13
C THR A 143 -2.72 -1.05 -29.03
N ARG A 144 -3.17 0.17 -29.32
CA ARG A 144 -4.06 0.90 -28.43
C ARG A 144 -5.38 0.14 -28.23
N GLU A 145 -5.88 -0.46 -29.30
CA GLU A 145 -7.11 -1.26 -29.29
C GLU A 145 -6.96 -2.49 -28.38
N ASP A 146 -5.82 -3.17 -28.38
CA ASP A 146 -5.56 -4.30 -27.48
C ASP A 146 -5.59 -3.87 -26.00
N GLN A 147 -4.98 -2.72 -25.70
CA GLN A 147 -4.95 -2.15 -24.34
C GLN A 147 -6.34 -1.74 -23.87
N ASP A 148 -7.14 -1.13 -24.75
CA ASP A 148 -8.51 -0.72 -24.45
C ASP A 148 -9.43 -1.93 -24.23
N VAL A 149 -9.32 -2.97 -25.06
CA VAL A 149 -10.07 -4.22 -24.90
C VAL A 149 -9.74 -4.88 -23.56
N PHE A 150 -8.46 -4.97 -23.20
CA PHE A 150 -8.05 -5.49 -21.90
C PHE A 150 -8.61 -4.66 -20.74
N SER A 151 -8.55 -3.33 -20.85
CA SER A 151 -9.01 -2.41 -19.82
C SER A 151 -10.52 -2.51 -19.58
N VAL A 152 -11.32 -2.55 -20.66
CA VAL A 152 -12.78 -2.73 -20.57
C VAL A 152 -13.14 -4.06 -19.92
N GLU A 153 -12.47 -5.14 -20.30
CA GLU A 153 -12.73 -6.45 -19.71
C GLU A 153 -12.33 -6.48 -18.22
N SER A 154 -11.25 -5.82 -17.83
CA SER A 154 -10.85 -5.67 -16.42
C SER A 154 -11.93 -4.93 -15.61
N GLN A 155 -12.45 -3.81 -16.13
CA GLN A 155 -13.53 -3.04 -15.50
C GLN A 155 -14.81 -3.87 -15.37
N ARG A 156 -15.19 -4.59 -16.42
CA ARG A 156 -16.37 -5.48 -16.41
C ARG A 156 -16.23 -6.59 -15.37
N ARG A 157 -15.06 -7.22 -15.27
CA ARG A 157 -14.80 -8.26 -14.26
C ARG A 157 -14.87 -7.70 -12.84
N ALA A 158 -14.31 -6.52 -12.61
CA ALA A 158 -14.36 -5.86 -11.31
C ALA A 158 -15.81 -5.55 -10.90
N GLN A 159 -16.61 -4.98 -11.80
CA GLN A 159 -18.04 -4.72 -11.56
C GLN A 159 -18.77 -6.01 -11.18
N VAL A 160 -18.63 -7.07 -11.97
CA VAL A 160 -19.29 -8.36 -11.68
C VAL A 160 -18.82 -8.93 -10.34
N ALA A 161 -17.52 -8.89 -10.03
CA ALA A 161 -17.00 -9.38 -8.76
C ALA A 161 -17.57 -8.61 -7.56
N ILE A 162 -17.74 -7.30 -7.69
CA ILE A 162 -18.35 -6.44 -6.67
C ILE A 162 -19.83 -6.79 -6.49
N GLU A 163 -20.61 -6.80 -7.58
CA GLU A 163 -22.06 -7.06 -7.56
C GLU A 163 -22.39 -8.46 -7.02
N THR A 164 -21.55 -9.44 -7.36
CA THR A 164 -21.68 -10.83 -6.88
C THR A 164 -21.04 -11.05 -5.51
N GLY A 165 -20.46 -10.01 -4.90
CA GLY A 165 -19.94 -10.06 -3.53
C GLY A 165 -18.66 -10.87 -3.34
N ARG A 166 -17.86 -11.07 -4.39
CA ARG A 166 -16.63 -11.90 -4.34
C ARG A 166 -15.55 -11.34 -3.40
N PHE A 167 -15.58 -10.03 -3.13
CA PHE A 167 -14.62 -9.37 -2.25
C PHE A 167 -15.09 -9.22 -0.79
N LYS A 168 -16.29 -9.73 -0.46
CA LYS A 168 -16.87 -9.56 0.89
C LYS A 168 -16.00 -10.16 1.99
N ASP A 169 -15.35 -11.28 1.70
CA ASP A 169 -14.57 -12.03 2.69
C ASP A 169 -13.16 -11.46 2.89
N GLU A 170 -12.66 -10.63 1.96
CA GLU A 170 -11.29 -10.08 2.01
C GLU A 170 -11.24 -8.58 2.36
N ILE A 171 -12.35 -7.85 2.25
CA ILE A 171 -12.41 -6.41 2.55
C ILE A 171 -12.83 -6.17 4.00
N VAL A 172 -11.89 -5.65 4.79
CA VAL A 172 -12.16 -5.11 6.13
C VAL A 172 -12.63 -3.64 6.01
N PRO A 173 -13.82 -3.28 6.54
CA PRO A 173 -14.33 -1.91 6.50
C PRO A 173 -13.40 -0.92 7.22
N VAL A 174 -13.27 0.28 6.65
CA VAL A 174 -12.50 1.38 7.29
C VAL A 174 -13.47 2.46 7.74
N VAL A 175 -13.46 2.74 9.05
CA VAL A 175 -14.31 3.76 9.67
C VAL A 175 -13.65 5.14 9.53
N ILE A 176 -14.38 6.09 8.97
CA ILE A 176 -13.97 7.48 8.81
C ILE A 176 -14.67 8.33 9.87
N PRO A 177 -13.93 8.87 10.87
CA PRO A 177 -14.51 9.75 11.88
C PRO A 177 -15.20 10.95 11.22
N GLN A 178 -16.47 11.18 11.57
CA GLN A 178 -17.22 12.36 11.13
C GLN A 178 -17.22 13.42 12.23
N ARG A 179 -17.13 14.69 11.85
CA ARG A 179 -17.20 15.81 12.82
C ARG A 179 -18.56 15.87 13.52
N LYS A 180 -19.64 15.49 12.82
CA LYS A 180 -21.02 15.34 13.31
C LYS A 180 -21.73 14.29 12.43
N GLY A 181 -22.65 13.52 13.02
CA GLY A 181 -23.44 12.49 12.32
C GLY A 181 -22.88 11.08 12.50
N ASP A 182 -23.53 10.12 11.85
CA ASP A 182 -23.19 8.70 11.95
C ASP A 182 -21.83 8.38 11.33
N LEU A 183 -21.25 7.26 11.77
CA LEU A 183 -19.97 6.77 11.25
C LEU A 183 -20.09 6.48 9.75
N ARG A 184 -19.14 7.00 8.97
CA ARG A 184 -19.04 6.69 7.54
C ARG A 184 -18.02 5.59 7.34
N TYR A 185 -18.37 4.59 6.55
CA TYR A 185 -17.46 3.54 6.11
C TYR A 185 -16.94 3.87 4.70
N LEU A 186 -15.62 3.81 4.49
CA LEU A 186 -15.01 4.13 3.18
C LEU A 186 -15.40 3.09 2.12
N ILE A 187 -15.51 1.82 2.52
CA ILE A 187 -15.92 0.71 1.65
C ILE A 187 -16.84 -0.17 2.49
N GLN A 188 -18.12 -0.19 2.16
CA GLN A 188 -19.12 -1.08 2.75
C GLN A 188 -19.79 -1.84 1.60
N MET A 189 -19.56 -3.16 1.50
CA MET A 189 -20.20 -4.01 0.49
C MET A 189 -21.60 -4.49 0.92
N SER A 190 -22.44 -3.60 1.46
CA SER A 190 -23.86 -3.89 1.67
C SER A 190 -24.67 -3.51 0.43
N SER A 191 -25.66 -4.32 0.09
CA SER A 191 -26.48 -4.24 -1.13
C SER A 191 -27.34 -2.99 -1.29
N GLN A 192 -27.14 -1.93 -0.50
CA GLN A 192 -27.98 -0.73 -0.51
C GLN A 192 -27.22 0.60 -0.53
N ASP A 193 -25.89 0.64 -0.41
CA ASP A 193 -25.15 1.89 -0.47
C ASP A 193 -24.02 1.80 -1.49
N SER A 194 -24.10 2.67 -2.49
CA SER A 194 -23.12 2.87 -3.54
C SER A 194 -21.71 3.02 -2.95
N ILE A 195 -20.78 2.21 -3.45
CA ILE A 195 -19.34 2.41 -3.25
C ILE A 195 -19.00 3.80 -3.82
N LEU A 196 -18.61 4.72 -2.93
CA LEU A 196 -17.97 5.96 -3.35
C LEU A 196 -16.50 5.64 -3.64
N LEU A 197 -16.20 5.39 -4.91
CA LEU A 197 -14.84 5.51 -5.45
C LEU A 197 -14.46 6.99 -5.55
#